data_AF-A0A7V3LJK8-F1
#
_entry.id   AF-A0A7V3LJK8-F1
#
_cell.length_a   1.000
_cell.length_b   1.000
_cell.length_c   1.000
_cell.angle_alpha   90.00
_cell.angle_beta   90.00
_cell.angle_gamma   90.00
#
_symmetry.space_group_name_H-M   'P 1'
#
loop_
_entity.id
_entity.type
_entity.pdbx_description
1 polymer ?
#
loop_
_entity_poly.entity_id
_entity_poly.type
_entity_poly.pdbx_seq_one_letter_code
_entity_poly.pdbx_strand_id
1 'polypeptide(L)'
;MTVCFSSLMLFAANGTIVVMSPCHEQHSPVGPPRLLKKSAQAARSPLRRSSAASLTRGLAVAAGLSLAYMAFEAQWVQCRELDLPVPGLPQPWSGLTVLHLSDVHPDSFPSNLWVLAQVVRWARQRTLDLVLLTGDVLGHSRRSKTCLALLEKLQPRLGTFAVTGNHEYGLTKGLLAQARPAKAAYAGTSITLLDDSCVELPARNGFRLVLCGADYLSGGFGLLELAKELGLAPGPPITRTGTRPFPILLSHEPPPPHSPLTAFFPLVFAGHTHGGQLRLPSRLGLKPPHMPRDGYLAGIYHWGNG
;
A
#
# COMPACT_ATOMS: atom_id res chain seq x y z
N MET A 1 17.11 -1.10 15.75
CA MET A 1 17.51 -1.71 14.47
C MET A 1 16.26 -1.98 13.69
N THR A 2 16.10 -1.27 12.59
CA THR A 2 14.84 -1.16 11.83
C THR A 2 14.72 -2.35 10.88
N VAL A 3 13.70 -3.19 11.07
CA VAL A 3 13.38 -4.33 10.22
C VAL A 3 11.87 -4.34 10.04
N CYS A 4 11.36 -3.90 8.89
CA CYS A 4 9.94 -4.01 8.53
C CYS A 4 9.79 -4.06 7.00
N PHE A 5 9.12 -5.09 6.47
CA PHE A 5 8.46 -5.05 5.16
C PHE A 5 7.12 -5.76 5.27
N SER A 6 6.06 -5.08 4.87
CA SER A 6 4.82 -5.70 4.46
C SER A 6 4.18 -4.78 3.43
N SER A 7 3.94 -5.32 2.24
CA SER A 7 2.77 -5.10 1.37
C SER A 7 3.20 -5.29 -0.08
N LEU A 8 3.18 -6.53 -0.55
CA LEU A 8 3.22 -6.80 -1.98
C LEU A 8 1.79 -7.07 -2.41
N MET A 9 1.31 -6.30 -3.37
CA MET A 9 -0.10 -6.07 -3.69
C MET A 9 -0.35 -6.42 -5.17
N LEU A 10 -1.41 -7.17 -5.56
CA LEU A 10 -1.56 -7.65 -6.96
C LEU A 10 -2.94 -8.12 -7.45
N PHE A 11 -3.46 -7.50 -8.50
CA PHE A 11 -4.89 -7.19 -8.55
C PHE A 11 -5.57 -7.22 -9.94
N ALA A 12 -6.84 -7.68 -9.99
CA ALA A 12 -7.62 -7.94 -11.20
C ALA A 12 -9.13 -7.82 -11.01
N ALA A 13 -9.92 -7.63 -12.07
CA ALA A 13 -11.25 -7.07 -11.91
C ALA A 13 -12.34 -7.31 -12.93
N ASN A 14 -13.54 -6.98 -12.45
CA ASN A 14 -14.58 -6.31 -13.22
C ASN A 14 -14.96 -4.89 -12.68
N GLY A 15 -14.00 -3.98 -12.47
CA GLY A 15 -14.14 -2.68 -11.76
C GLY A 15 -13.42 -2.64 -10.39
N THR A 16 -12.82 -3.75 -10.06
CA THR A 16 -12.07 -4.21 -8.90
C THR A 16 -10.62 -3.65 -8.86
N ILE A 17 -10.40 -2.70 -7.95
CA ILE A 17 -9.09 -2.41 -7.38
C ILE A 17 -8.84 -3.49 -6.37
N VAL A 18 -7.84 -4.31 -6.60
CA VAL A 18 -7.56 -5.33 -5.61
C VAL A 18 -6.62 -4.62 -4.57
N VAL A 19 -6.58 -5.02 -3.28
CA VAL A 19 -5.68 -4.45 -2.23
C VAL A 19 -5.16 -5.63 -1.37
N MET A 20 -3.86 -5.77 -1.12
CA MET A 20 -3.18 -6.87 -0.40
C MET A 20 -2.59 -6.24 0.83
N SER A 21 -3.44 -6.11 1.82
CA SER A 21 -2.98 -6.00 3.19
C SER A 21 -3.84 -6.90 4.06
N PRO A 22 -3.39 -7.40 5.22
CA PRO A 22 -4.15 -8.37 5.98
C PRO A 22 -5.45 -7.76 6.54
N CYS A 23 -6.56 -8.48 6.36
CA CYS A 23 -7.90 -8.14 6.84
C CYS A 23 -7.97 -8.20 8.36
N HIS A 24 -8.58 -7.18 8.96
CA HIS A 24 -9.75 -7.43 9.78
C HIS A 24 -10.62 -6.15 9.85
N GLU A 25 -11.71 -6.10 9.08
CA GLU A 25 -12.86 -5.29 9.46
C GLU A 25 -13.59 -6.01 10.60
N GLN A 26 -13.92 -5.27 11.65
CA GLN A 26 -15.03 -5.61 12.53
C GLN A 26 -15.80 -4.34 12.89
N HIS A 27 -17.06 -4.34 12.50
CA HIS A 27 -18.12 -3.52 13.08
C HIS A 27 -18.11 -3.63 14.61
N SER A 28 -18.20 -2.48 15.28
CA SER A 28 -18.76 -2.35 16.63
C SER A 28 -20.24 -1.97 16.48
N PRO A 29 -21.17 -2.34 17.40
CA PRO A 29 -21.08 -1.87 18.79
C PRO A 29 -21.67 -2.77 19.90
N VAL A 30 -21.47 -2.27 21.13
CA VAL A 30 -22.28 -2.44 22.36
C VAL A 30 -21.84 -3.47 23.40
N GLY A 31 -21.58 -2.94 24.60
CA GLY A 31 -21.96 -3.56 25.88
C GLY A 31 -20.80 -3.79 26.86
N PRO A 32 -20.75 -3.09 28.02
CA PRO A 32 -19.77 -3.42 29.05
C PRO A 32 -20.21 -4.69 29.80
N PRO A 33 -19.35 -5.70 30.01
CA PRO A 33 -19.68 -6.78 30.92
C PRO A 33 -19.52 -6.33 32.37
N ARG A 34 -20.55 -6.59 33.19
CA ARG A 34 -20.57 -6.42 34.65
C ARG A 34 -19.47 -7.25 35.30
N LEU A 35 -18.68 -6.61 36.17
CA LEU A 35 -17.68 -7.25 37.01
C LEU A 35 -18.34 -8.06 38.15
N LEU A 36 -18.25 -9.39 38.08
CA LEU A 36 -18.44 -10.27 39.24
C LEU A 36 -17.14 -10.33 40.05
N LYS A 37 -17.15 -9.75 41.25
CA LYS A 37 -16.08 -9.92 42.24
C LYS A 37 -16.06 -11.37 42.72
N LYS A 38 -15.07 -12.16 42.30
CA LYS A 38 -14.67 -13.38 43.01
C LYS A 38 -13.50 -13.05 43.92
N SER A 39 -13.74 -13.16 45.21
CA SER A 39 -12.73 -13.18 46.28
C SER A 39 -11.88 -14.43 46.14
N ALA A 40 -10.62 -14.28 45.70
CA ALA A 40 -9.63 -15.35 45.74
C ALA A 40 -8.77 -15.18 46.99
N GLN A 41 -8.89 -16.12 47.93
CA GLN A 41 -7.97 -16.29 49.04
C GLN A 41 -6.58 -16.62 48.48
N ALA A 42 -5.60 -15.78 48.80
CA ALA A 42 -4.22 -15.96 48.38
C ALA A 42 -3.54 -17.04 49.23
N ALA A 43 -3.49 -18.27 48.71
CA ALA A 43 -2.53 -19.27 49.17
C ALA A 43 -1.12 -18.83 48.73
N ARG A 44 -0.29 -18.42 49.69
CA ARG A 44 1.12 -18.08 49.45
C ARG A 44 1.90 -19.36 49.13
N SER A 45 2.07 -19.66 47.84
CA SER A 45 3.07 -20.63 47.38
C SER A 45 4.48 -20.11 47.64
N PRO A 46 5.46 -20.96 48.02
CA PRO A 46 6.84 -20.52 48.18
C PRO A 46 7.37 -19.97 46.84
N LEU A 47 7.84 -18.73 46.85
CA LEU A 47 8.49 -18.09 45.71
C LEU A 47 9.73 -18.91 45.34
N ARG A 48 9.58 -19.79 44.35
CA ARG A 48 10.67 -20.52 43.72
C ARG A 48 11.60 -19.45 43.14
N ARG A 49 12.73 -19.19 43.80
CA ARG A 49 13.80 -18.32 43.28
C ARG A 49 14.30 -18.96 41.98
N SER A 50 13.72 -18.57 40.85
CA SER A 50 14.28 -18.89 39.55
C SER A 50 15.68 -18.28 39.53
N SER A 51 16.71 -19.12 39.41
CA SER A 51 18.08 -18.65 39.26
C SER A 51 18.13 -17.64 38.12
N ALA A 52 18.88 -16.54 38.28
CA ALA A 52 18.98 -15.49 37.26
C ALA A 52 19.31 -16.06 35.86
N ALA A 53 20.07 -17.17 35.81
CA ALA A 53 20.39 -17.94 34.61
C ALA A 53 19.18 -18.57 33.88
N SER A 54 18.07 -18.85 34.58
CA SER A 54 16.85 -19.37 33.96
C SER A 54 15.99 -18.25 33.38
N LEU A 55 16.01 -17.07 34.01
CA LEU A 55 15.34 -15.87 33.50
C LEU A 55 16.04 -15.32 32.24
N THR A 56 17.38 -15.27 32.25
CA THR A 56 18.16 -14.82 31.08
C THR A 56 18.00 -15.74 29.88
N ARG A 57 18.00 -17.07 30.10
CA ARG A 57 17.70 -18.04 29.02
C ARG A 57 16.29 -17.89 28.47
N GLY A 58 15.30 -17.67 29.33
CA GLY A 58 13.93 -17.41 28.90
C GLY A 58 13.81 -16.16 28.02
N LEU A 59 14.44 -15.05 28.43
CA LEU A 59 14.47 -13.81 27.65
C LEU A 59 15.18 -13.97 26.30
N ALA A 60 16.31 -14.69 26.27
CA ALA A 60 17.04 -14.95 25.02
C ALA A 60 16.22 -15.79 24.03
N VAL A 61 15.54 -16.84 24.50
CA VAL A 61 14.64 -17.66 23.66
C VAL A 61 13.47 -16.82 23.15
N ALA A 62 12.84 -16.02 24.01
CA ALA A 62 11.73 -15.15 23.61
C ALA A 62 12.16 -14.11 22.56
N ALA A 63 13.33 -13.50 22.72
CA ALA A 63 13.89 -12.58 21.73
C ALA A 63 14.19 -13.28 20.40
N GLY A 64 14.79 -14.47 20.43
CA GLY A 64 15.05 -15.28 19.23
C GLY A 64 13.78 -15.64 18.48
N LEU A 65 12.75 -16.13 19.17
CA LEU A 65 11.45 -16.45 18.57
C LEU A 65 10.76 -15.21 18.00
N SER A 66 10.87 -14.07 18.66
CA SER A 66 10.30 -12.80 18.18
C SER A 66 10.98 -12.36 16.88
N LEU A 67 12.32 -12.42 16.81
CA LEU A 67 13.06 -12.11 15.59
C LEU A 67 12.72 -13.07 14.45
N ALA A 68 12.60 -14.36 14.75
CA ALA A 68 12.21 -15.36 13.76
C ALA A 68 10.78 -15.12 13.23
N TYR A 69 9.84 -14.80 14.11
CA TYR A 69 8.48 -14.44 13.72
C TYR A 69 8.45 -13.17 12.87
N MET A 70 9.19 -12.13 13.25
CA MET A 70 9.28 -10.89 12.47
C MET A 70 9.85 -11.12 11.07
N ALA A 71 10.90 -11.95 10.95
CA ALA A 71 11.49 -12.28 9.66
C ALA A 71 10.53 -13.10 8.79
N PHE A 72 9.77 -14.02 9.40
CA PHE A 72 8.76 -14.80 8.71
C PHE A 72 7.57 -13.95 8.24
N GLU A 73 6.99 -13.16 9.15
CA GLU A 73 5.84 -12.30 8.87
C GLU A 73 6.16 -11.27 7.78
N ALA A 74 7.39 -10.73 7.79
CA ALA A 74 7.84 -9.79 6.77
C ALA A 74 7.93 -10.38 5.35
N GLN A 75 7.94 -11.72 5.21
CA GLN A 75 7.99 -12.41 3.93
C GLN A 75 6.68 -13.15 3.62
N TRP A 76 5.70 -13.08 4.52
CA TRP A 76 4.41 -13.73 4.40
C TRP A 76 3.46 -12.89 3.54
N VAL A 77 3.62 -13.01 2.22
CA VAL A 77 2.72 -12.37 1.25
C VAL A 77 1.48 -13.21 0.98
N GLN A 78 0.34 -12.56 0.85
CA GLN A 78 -0.94 -13.20 0.55
C GLN A 78 -1.58 -12.56 -0.66
N CYS A 79 -2.05 -13.38 -1.59
CA CYS A 79 -2.89 -12.90 -2.66
C CYS A 79 -4.31 -12.66 -2.14
N ARG A 80 -4.84 -11.46 -2.38
CA ARG A 80 -6.19 -11.05 -1.96
C ARG A 80 -6.94 -10.58 -3.17
N GLU A 81 -8.25 -10.87 -3.23
CA GLU A 81 -9.13 -10.29 -4.24
C GLU A 81 -10.36 -9.58 -3.69
N LEU A 82 -10.65 -8.37 -4.20
CA LEU A 82 -11.59 -7.40 -3.59
C LEU A 82 -12.37 -6.58 -4.62
N ASP A 83 -13.66 -6.84 -4.81
CA ASP A 83 -14.51 -5.99 -5.65
C ASP A 83 -14.73 -4.60 -5.04
N LEU A 84 -14.25 -3.56 -5.73
CA LEU A 84 -14.39 -2.18 -5.30
C LEU A 84 -15.53 -1.50 -6.09
N PRO A 85 -16.66 -1.18 -5.45
CA PRO A 85 -17.62 -0.26 -6.03
C PRO A 85 -17.00 1.15 -6.05
N VAL A 86 -16.82 1.72 -7.24
CA VAL A 86 -16.29 3.07 -7.42
C VAL A 86 -17.42 4.00 -7.85
N PRO A 87 -17.95 4.86 -6.95
CA PRO A 87 -19.02 5.78 -7.28
C PRO A 87 -18.65 6.70 -8.46
N GLY A 88 -19.52 6.72 -9.47
CA GLY A 88 -19.36 7.57 -10.66
C GLY A 88 -18.29 7.10 -11.66
N LEU A 89 -17.71 5.91 -11.48
CA LEU A 89 -16.93 5.25 -12.53
C LEU A 89 -17.85 4.96 -13.73
N PRO A 90 -17.51 5.43 -14.94
CA PRO A 90 -18.36 5.18 -16.11
C PRO A 90 -18.47 3.69 -16.44
N GLN A 91 -19.66 3.27 -16.88
CA GLN A 91 -19.95 1.86 -17.14
C GLN A 91 -18.96 1.16 -18.09
N PRO A 92 -18.43 1.79 -19.16
CA PRO A 92 -17.42 1.15 -20.03
C PRO A 92 -16.07 0.86 -19.36
N TRP A 93 -15.81 1.47 -18.20
CA TRP A 93 -14.63 1.23 -17.36
C TRP A 93 -14.93 0.28 -16.18
N SER A 94 -16.19 -0.08 -15.96
CA SER A 94 -16.51 -1.28 -15.19
C SER A 94 -15.91 -2.47 -15.92
N GLY A 95 -15.23 -3.35 -15.21
CA GLY A 95 -14.33 -4.32 -15.85
C GLY A 95 -12.86 -4.21 -15.45
N LEU A 96 -12.42 -3.05 -14.97
CA LEU A 96 -11.00 -2.68 -14.98
C LEU A 96 -10.11 -3.43 -13.99
N THR A 97 -9.26 -4.31 -14.52
CA THR A 97 -8.36 -5.21 -13.79
C THR A 97 -7.07 -4.51 -13.41
N VAL A 98 -7.01 -3.96 -12.19
CA VAL A 98 -5.90 -3.08 -11.78
C VAL A 98 -5.00 -3.74 -10.76
N LEU A 99 -3.81 -4.18 -11.17
CA LEU A 99 -2.70 -4.58 -10.30
C LEU A 99 -2.13 -3.34 -9.56
N HIS A 100 -2.25 -3.22 -8.23
CA HIS A 100 -1.55 -2.19 -7.44
C HIS A 100 -0.44 -2.82 -6.59
N LEU A 101 0.81 -2.37 -6.71
CA LEU A 101 1.97 -2.77 -5.90
C LEU A 101 2.51 -1.52 -5.19
N SER A 102 3.13 -1.72 -4.03
CA SER A 102 3.81 -0.66 -3.32
C SER A 102 4.96 -1.24 -2.51
N ASP A 103 5.89 -0.40 -2.04
CA ASP A 103 6.78 -0.71 -0.92
C ASP A 103 7.52 -2.05 -1.07
N VAL A 104 8.10 -2.30 -2.25
CA VAL A 104 8.87 -3.53 -2.54
C VAL A 104 10.20 -3.53 -1.78
N HIS A 105 10.84 -2.36 -1.72
CA HIS A 105 12.18 -2.14 -1.16
C HIS A 105 13.17 -3.27 -1.51
N PRO A 106 13.52 -3.42 -2.79
CA PRO A 106 14.43 -4.47 -3.24
C PRO A 106 15.80 -4.41 -2.55
N ASP A 107 16.14 -3.25 -2.00
CA ASP A 107 17.42 -2.97 -1.35
C ASP A 107 17.50 -3.38 0.12
N SER A 108 16.38 -3.65 0.76
CA SER A 108 16.39 -3.87 2.20
C SER A 108 16.69 -5.32 2.56
N PHE A 109 16.09 -6.29 1.85
CA PHE A 109 16.44 -7.71 1.98
C PHE A 109 16.50 -8.39 0.61
N PRO A 110 17.46 -9.31 0.37
CA PRO A 110 17.52 -10.06 -0.88
C PRO A 110 16.24 -10.86 -1.16
N SER A 111 15.58 -11.35 -0.12
CA SER A 111 14.34 -12.12 -0.19
C SER A 111 13.16 -11.33 -0.76
N ASN A 112 13.16 -9.99 -0.68
CA ASN A 112 12.10 -9.16 -1.26
C ASN A 112 11.98 -9.37 -2.78
N LEU A 113 13.09 -9.60 -3.50
CA LEU A 113 13.05 -9.93 -4.92
C LEU A 113 12.49 -11.33 -5.20
N TRP A 114 12.72 -12.28 -4.29
CA TRP A 114 12.12 -13.62 -4.39
C TRP A 114 10.60 -13.54 -4.19
N VAL A 115 10.16 -12.79 -3.18
CA VAL A 115 8.76 -12.49 -2.92
C VAL A 115 8.12 -11.78 -4.13
N LEU A 116 8.80 -10.78 -4.71
CA LEU A 116 8.35 -10.12 -5.94
C LEU A 116 8.19 -11.08 -7.10
N ALA A 117 9.15 -11.99 -7.30
CA ALA A 117 9.04 -13.00 -8.35
C ALA A 117 7.84 -13.94 -8.15
N GLN A 118 7.50 -14.30 -6.90
CA GLN A 118 6.30 -15.08 -6.59
C GLN A 118 5.03 -14.32 -6.95
N VAL A 119 4.95 -13.05 -6.57
CA VAL A 119 3.78 -12.22 -6.87
C VAL A 119 3.62 -11.96 -8.36
N VAL A 120 4.70 -11.67 -9.09
CA VAL A 120 4.67 -11.59 -10.56
C VAL A 120 4.20 -12.92 -11.18
N ARG A 121 4.60 -14.06 -10.62
CA ARG A 121 4.12 -15.38 -11.08
C ARG A 121 2.62 -15.53 -10.88
N TRP A 122 2.09 -15.15 -9.71
CA TRP A 122 0.65 -15.17 -9.45
C TRP A 122 -0.10 -14.20 -10.38
N ALA A 123 0.47 -13.02 -10.61
CA ALA A 123 -0.09 -11.98 -11.46
C ALA A 123 -0.37 -12.41 -12.86
N ARG A 124 0.61 -13.07 -13.46
CA ARG A 124 0.58 -13.46 -14.86
C ARG A 124 -0.42 -14.57 -15.14
N GLN A 125 -1.06 -15.12 -14.10
CA GLN A 125 -2.21 -16.02 -14.21
C GLN A 125 -3.53 -15.27 -14.45
N ARG A 126 -3.51 -13.92 -14.42
CA ARG A 126 -4.68 -13.03 -14.57
C ARG A 126 -4.49 -12.11 -15.78
N THR A 127 -5.59 -11.62 -16.33
CA THR A 127 -5.60 -10.71 -17.48
C THR A 127 -5.56 -9.26 -17.05
N LEU A 128 -4.39 -8.76 -16.69
CA LEU A 128 -4.12 -7.39 -16.19
C LEU A 128 -4.50 -6.28 -17.19
N ASP A 129 -5.35 -5.34 -16.79
CA ASP A 129 -5.60 -4.12 -17.55
C ASP A 129 -4.60 -3.03 -17.17
N LEU A 130 -4.31 -2.85 -15.88
CA LEU A 130 -3.38 -1.84 -15.36
C LEU A 130 -2.44 -2.43 -14.32
N VAL A 131 -1.24 -1.85 -14.21
CA VAL A 131 -0.33 -2.01 -13.06
C VAL A 131 -0.03 -0.63 -12.49
N LEU A 132 -0.25 -0.41 -11.20
CA LEU A 132 -0.02 0.83 -10.48
C LEU A 132 1.01 0.59 -9.39
N LEU A 133 2.09 1.37 -9.37
CA LEU A 133 3.19 1.25 -8.43
C LEU A 133 3.22 2.50 -7.55
N THR A 134 2.83 2.41 -6.28
CA THR A 134 2.70 3.59 -5.40
C THR A 134 3.94 3.89 -4.57
N GLY A 135 5.11 3.87 -5.20
CA GLY A 135 6.38 4.25 -4.57
C GLY A 135 7.08 3.15 -3.77
N ASP A 136 8.32 3.43 -3.38
CA ASP A 136 9.25 2.55 -2.66
C ASP A 136 9.50 1.20 -3.38
N VAL A 137 9.52 1.26 -4.72
CA VAL A 137 9.82 0.13 -5.61
C VAL A 137 11.30 0.09 -5.95
N LEU A 138 11.98 1.23 -5.92
CA LEU A 138 13.40 1.35 -6.20
C LEU A 138 14.19 1.70 -4.94
N GLY A 139 15.45 1.29 -4.96
CA GLY A 139 16.49 1.87 -4.12
C GLY A 139 17.71 2.25 -4.96
N HIS A 140 18.89 2.14 -4.37
CA HIS A 140 20.18 2.58 -4.89
C HIS A 140 21.07 1.43 -5.37
N SER A 141 20.63 0.18 -5.23
CA SER A 141 21.45 -0.98 -5.57
C SER A 141 21.13 -1.55 -6.95
N ARG A 142 21.99 -2.47 -7.41
CA ARG A 142 21.76 -3.24 -8.65
C ARG A 142 20.44 -4.04 -8.62
N ARG A 143 19.89 -4.30 -7.42
CA ARG A 143 18.60 -4.99 -7.24
C ARG A 143 17.42 -4.20 -7.78
N SER A 144 17.48 -2.87 -7.86
CA SER A 144 16.47 -2.04 -8.52
C SER A 144 16.28 -2.43 -9.99
N LYS A 145 17.36 -2.77 -10.71
CA LYS A 145 17.26 -3.26 -12.10
C LYS A 145 16.55 -4.61 -12.20
N THR A 146 16.86 -5.52 -11.29
CA THR A 146 16.17 -6.82 -11.21
C THR A 146 14.70 -6.64 -10.84
N CYS A 147 14.38 -5.70 -9.95
CA CYS A 147 13.02 -5.35 -9.58
C CYS A 147 12.22 -4.88 -10.79
N LEU A 148 12.72 -3.86 -11.50
CA LEU A 148 12.10 -3.35 -12.73
C LEU A 148 11.93 -4.46 -13.78
N ALA A 149 12.96 -5.26 -14.03
CA ALA A 149 12.89 -6.37 -14.97
C ALA A 149 11.87 -7.46 -14.59
N LEU A 150 11.55 -7.62 -13.31
CA LEU A 150 10.47 -8.51 -12.86
C LEU A 150 9.09 -7.86 -13.12
N LEU A 151 8.95 -6.57 -12.83
CA LEU A 151 7.71 -5.81 -13.02
C LEU A 151 7.33 -5.70 -14.51
N GLU A 152 8.31 -5.52 -15.40
CA GLU A 152 8.05 -5.44 -16.85
C GLU A 152 7.46 -6.74 -17.43
N LYS A 153 7.60 -7.89 -16.74
CA LYS A 153 6.99 -9.16 -17.17
C LYS A 153 5.47 -9.20 -17.00
N LEU A 154 4.89 -8.22 -16.29
CA LEU A 154 3.46 -8.15 -16.02
C LEU A 154 2.65 -7.77 -17.27
N GLN A 155 3.22 -6.94 -18.15
CA GLN A 155 2.67 -6.54 -19.45
C GLN A 155 1.13 -6.32 -19.46
N PRO A 156 0.61 -5.42 -18.60
CA PRO A 156 -0.82 -5.09 -18.60
C PRO A 156 -1.26 -4.44 -19.91
N ARG A 157 -2.55 -4.57 -20.26
CA ARG A 157 -3.10 -4.08 -21.54
C ARG A 157 -3.02 -2.57 -21.72
N LEU A 158 -3.20 -1.80 -20.65
CA LEU A 158 -3.24 -0.32 -20.67
C LEU A 158 -1.94 0.31 -20.15
N GLY A 159 -1.02 -0.49 -19.59
CA GLY A 159 0.29 -0.03 -19.15
C GLY A 159 0.54 -0.12 -17.65
N THR A 160 1.80 0.10 -17.30
CA THR A 160 2.29 0.13 -15.92
C THR A 160 2.66 1.55 -15.56
N PHE A 161 2.08 2.06 -14.48
CA PHE A 161 2.26 3.44 -14.02
C PHE A 161 2.84 3.44 -12.62
N ALA A 162 3.78 4.35 -12.36
CA ALA A 162 4.47 4.45 -11.08
C ALA A 162 4.46 5.89 -10.55
N VAL A 163 4.51 6.05 -9.23
CA VAL A 163 4.91 7.28 -8.57
C VAL A 163 6.16 7.03 -7.71
N THR A 164 6.86 8.10 -7.35
CA THR A 164 8.00 8.05 -6.45
C THR A 164 7.55 7.86 -5.00
N GLY A 165 8.33 7.13 -4.21
CA GLY A 165 8.28 7.15 -2.75
C GLY A 165 9.52 7.81 -2.16
N ASN A 166 9.68 7.76 -0.85
CA ASN A 166 10.83 8.37 -0.19
C ASN A 166 12.13 7.60 -0.48
N HIS A 167 12.06 6.29 -0.73
CA HIS A 167 13.23 5.49 -1.09
C HIS A 167 13.77 5.84 -2.48
N GLU A 168 12.91 6.17 -3.44
CA GLU A 168 13.33 6.69 -4.75
C GLU A 168 14.13 7.99 -4.65
N TYR A 169 13.98 8.76 -3.58
CA TYR A 169 14.75 9.98 -3.32
C TYR A 169 16.00 9.76 -2.46
N GLY A 170 16.21 8.56 -1.91
CA GLY A 170 17.24 8.32 -0.90
C GLY A 170 16.91 8.85 0.49
N LEU A 171 15.67 9.30 0.69
CA LEU A 171 15.15 9.80 1.96
C LEU A 171 14.74 8.63 2.86
N THR A 172 15.74 7.84 3.25
CA THR A 172 15.56 6.72 4.18
C THR A 172 15.84 7.16 5.62
N LYS A 173 15.29 6.44 6.60
CA LYS A 173 15.50 6.72 8.04
C LYS A 173 16.91 6.35 8.56
N GLY A 174 17.88 6.15 7.65
CA GLY A 174 19.25 5.75 7.99
C GLY A 174 20.12 6.95 8.38
N LEU A 175 21.02 6.76 9.34
CA LEU A 175 21.96 7.80 9.81
C LEU A 175 22.89 8.32 8.69
N LEU A 176 23.06 7.53 7.62
CA LEU A 176 23.90 7.82 6.45
C LEU A 176 23.06 7.97 5.17
N ALA A 177 21.76 8.24 5.30
CA ALA A 177 20.90 8.48 4.15
C ALA A 177 21.41 9.69 3.36
N GLN A 178 21.55 9.53 2.05
CA GLN A 178 21.95 10.60 1.14
C GLN A 178 20.88 10.72 0.07
N ALA A 179 20.49 11.96 -0.23
CA ALA A 179 19.58 12.24 -1.33
C ALA A 179 20.23 11.79 -2.65
N ARG A 180 19.66 10.77 -3.28
CA ARG A 180 20.18 10.15 -4.50
C ARG A 180 18.99 9.65 -5.33
N PRO A 181 18.38 10.51 -6.16
CA PRO A 181 17.16 10.15 -6.86
C PRO A 181 17.38 8.97 -7.81
N ALA A 182 16.69 7.86 -7.57
CA ALA A 182 16.70 6.65 -8.37
C ALA A 182 15.65 6.68 -9.50
N LYS A 183 14.80 7.72 -9.57
CA LYS A 183 13.69 7.84 -10.53
C LYS A 183 14.12 7.75 -12.01
N ALA A 184 15.36 8.13 -12.32
CA ALA A 184 15.93 7.97 -13.66
C ALA A 184 16.01 6.49 -14.11
N ALA A 185 15.97 5.53 -13.19
CA ALA A 185 15.98 4.11 -13.53
C ALA A 185 14.69 3.64 -14.24
N TYR A 186 13.59 4.39 -14.11
CA TYR A 186 12.39 4.14 -14.91
C TYR A 186 12.61 4.48 -16.40
N ALA A 187 13.54 5.38 -16.72
CA ALA A 187 13.86 5.73 -18.10
C ALA A 187 14.45 4.51 -18.83
N GLY A 188 13.81 4.12 -19.94
CA GLY A 188 14.17 2.93 -20.71
C GLY A 188 13.43 1.65 -20.31
N THR A 189 12.49 1.74 -19.37
CA THR A 189 11.53 0.67 -19.09
C THR A 189 10.17 0.97 -19.74
N SER A 190 9.31 -0.04 -19.80
CA SER A 190 7.90 0.08 -20.16
C SER A 190 7.01 0.69 -19.06
N ILE A 191 7.60 1.10 -17.93
CA ILE A 191 6.90 1.67 -16.78
C ILE A 191 6.89 3.19 -16.92
N THR A 192 5.70 3.78 -16.96
CA THR A 192 5.51 5.23 -17.03
C THR A 192 5.55 5.81 -15.62
N LEU A 193 6.58 6.62 -15.33
CA LEU A 193 6.64 7.40 -14.10
C LEU A 193 5.73 8.63 -14.23
N LEU A 194 4.80 8.78 -13.28
CA LEU A 194 3.95 9.96 -13.10
C LEU A 194 4.56 10.80 -11.96
N ASP A 195 5.09 11.95 -12.31
CA ASP A 195 5.85 12.88 -11.44
C ASP A 195 5.12 14.23 -11.52
N ASP A 196 4.09 14.40 -10.68
CA ASP A 196 3.08 15.46 -10.79
C ASP A 196 2.50 15.61 -12.20
N SER A 197 2.24 14.47 -12.83
CA SER A 197 1.74 14.41 -14.20
C SER A 197 0.55 13.45 -14.32
N CYS A 198 -0.18 13.62 -15.43
CA CYS A 198 -1.33 12.80 -15.75
C CYS A 198 -1.20 12.19 -17.14
N VAL A 199 -1.78 11.00 -17.32
CA VAL A 199 -1.91 10.31 -18.60
C VAL A 199 -3.36 9.93 -18.79
N GLU A 200 -3.93 10.31 -19.94
CA GLU A 200 -5.24 9.86 -20.36
C GLU A 200 -5.13 8.47 -21.01
N LEU A 201 -5.92 7.50 -20.55
CA LEU A 201 -5.98 6.18 -21.15
C LEU A 201 -6.86 6.19 -22.41
N PRO A 202 -6.67 5.25 -23.35
CA PRO A 202 -7.52 5.13 -24.54
C PRO A 202 -9.00 5.07 -24.17
N ALA A 203 -9.78 6.04 -24.67
CA ALA A 203 -11.20 6.17 -24.32
C ALA A 203 -12.01 4.92 -24.69
N ARG A 204 -12.94 4.53 -23.81
CA ARG A 204 -13.90 3.44 -24.07
C ARG A 204 -15.28 4.02 -24.29
N ASN A 205 -15.85 3.84 -25.49
CA ASN A 205 -17.16 4.41 -25.87
C ASN A 205 -17.26 5.93 -25.62
N GLY A 206 -16.18 6.68 -25.86
CA GLY A 206 -16.11 8.12 -25.61
C GLY A 206 -15.90 8.52 -24.15
N PHE A 207 -15.93 7.57 -23.20
CA PHE A 207 -15.63 7.84 -21.80
C PHE A 207 -14.13 7.80 -21.54
N ARG A 208 -13.61 8.90 -20.99
CA ARG A 208 -12.18 9.09 -20.72
C ARG A 208 -11.86 8.73 -19.27
N LEU A 209 -10.73 8.04 -19.06
CA LEU A 209 -10.16 7.76 -17.75
C LEU A 209 -8.77 8.38 -17.72
N VAL A 210 -8.45 9.12 -16.66
CA VAL A 210 -7.15 9.77 -16.49
C VAL A 210 -6.47 9.26 -15.24
N LEU A 211 -5.22 8.85 -15.37
CA LEU A 211 -4.35 8.49 -14.25
C LEU A 211 -3.46 9.67 -13.95
N CYS A 212 -3.44 10.14 -12.71
CA CYS A 212 -2.55 11.18 -12.25
C CYS A 212 -1.67 10.63 -11.12
N GLY A 213 -0.39 10.99 -11.11
CA GLY A 213 0.54 10.56 -10.07
C GLY A 213 1.16 11.74 -9.35
N ALA A 214 1.05 11.73 -8.03
CA ALA A 214 1.70 12.71 -7.16
C ALA A 214 3.16 12.34 -6.96
N ASP A 215 4.06 13.30 -7.14
CA ASP A 215 5.44 13.14 -6.69
C ASP A 215 5.53 13.15 -5.17
N TYR A 216 6.43 12.33 -4.62
CA TYR A 216 6.64 12.25 -3.17
C TYR A 216 6.98 13.59 -2.51
N LEU A 217 7.85 14.40 -3.13
CA LEU A 217 8.33 15.64 -2.51
C LEU A 217 7.31 16.75 -2.60
N SER A 218 6.59 16.84 -3.71
CA SER A 218 5.53 17.82 -3.88
C SER A 218 4.24 17.43 -3.15
N GLY A 219 4.06 16.15 -2.81
CA GLY A 219 2.80 15.63 -2.27
C GLY A 219 1.61 15.80 -3.23
N GLY A 220 1.86 15.98 -4.54
CA GLY A 220 0.82 16.15 -5.55
C GLY A 220 0.29 17.58 -5.73
N PHE A 221 0.86 18.60 -5.06
CA PHE A 221 0.38 19.98 -5.22
C PHE A 221 0.45 20.48 -6.68
N GLY A 222 1.40 19.99 -7.48
CA GLY A 222 1.49 20.30 -8.91
C GLY A 222 0.28 19.82 -9.72
N LEU A 223 -0.44 18.79 -9.26
CA LEU A 223 -1.62 18.26 -9.91
C LEU A 223 -2.84 19.16 -9.82
N LEU A 224 -2.89 20.12 -8.88
CA LEU A 224 -4.08 20.96 -8.68
C LEU A 224 -4.35 21.87 -9.88
N GLU A 225 -3.30 22.37 -10.53
CA GLU A 225 -3.46 23.20 -11.72
C GLU A 225 -3.74 22.32 -12.94
N LEU A 226 -2.99 21.23 -13.10
CA LEU A 226 -3.19 20.26 -14.18
C LEU A 226 -4.61 19.65 -14.17
N ALA A 227 -5.17 19.41 -12.99
CA ALA A 227 -6.55 18.93 -12.85
C ALA A 227 -7.56 19.89 -13.48
N LYS A 228 -7.38 21.20 -13.30
CA LYS A 228 -8.25 22.21 -13.90
C LYS A 228 -8.11 22.24 -15.43
N GLU A 229 -6.87 22.16 -15.93
CA GLU A 229 -6.58 22.12 -17.36
C GLU A 229 -7.21 20.91 -18.06
N LEU A 230 -7.23 19.76 -17.37
CA LEU A 230 -7.89 18.54 -17.83
C LEU A 230 -9.42 18.58 -17.71
N GLY A 231 -9.99 19.69 -17.23
CA GLY A 231 -11.42 19.86 -17.02
C GLY A 231 -11.98 19.01 -15.87
N LEU A 232 -11.11 18.59 -14.94
CA LEU A 232 -11.53 17.98 -13.69
C LEU A 232 -12.14 19.06 -12.79
N ALA A 233 -13.21 18.69 -12.09
CA ALA A 233 -13.90 19.60 -11.19
C ALA A 233 -14.03 18.94 -9.82
N PRO A 234 -13.94 19.71 -8.72
CA PRO A 234 -14.22 19.20 -7.40
C PRO A 234 -15.63 18.61 -7.29
N GLY A 235 -15.75 17.52 -6.53
CA GLY A 235 -17.04 16.89 -6.22
C GLY A 235 -17.30 15.57 -6.98
N PRO A 236 -18.47 14.95 -6.78
CA PRO A 236 -18.75 13.63 -7.35
C PRO A 236 -18.74 13.68 -8.88
N PRO A 237 -18.09 12.73 -9.56
CA PRO A 237 -18.11 12.65 -11.02
C PRO A 237 -19.52 12.30 -11.48
N ILE A 238 -20.34 13.31 -11.79
CA ILE A 238 -21.63 13.12 -12.44
C ILE A 238 -21.35 12.92 -13.93
N THR A 239 -21.03 11.69 -14.32
CA THR A 239 -20.69 11.31 -15.69
C THR A 239 -21.88 10.61 -16.38
N ARG A 240 -23.09 11.17 -16.27
CA ARG A 240 -24.22 10.71 -17.11
C ARG A 240 -24.07 11.07 -18.59
N THR A 241 -23.19 12.02 -18.93
CA THR A 241 -23.10 12.61 -20.28
C THR A 241 -21.74 12.47 -20.96
N GLY A 242 -20.79 11.69 -20.43
CA GLY A 242 -19.52 11.38 -21.11
C GLY A 242 -18.55 12.56 -21.36
N THR A 243 -18.87 13.78 -20.90
CA THR A 243 -18.07 14.97 -21.22
C THR A 243 -16.81 15.12 -20.36
N ARG A 244 -16.85 14.67 -19.10
CA ARG A 244 -15.73 14.81 -18.15
C ARG A 244 -14.95 13.50 -17.97
N PRO A 245 -13.60 13.54 -17.94
CA PRO A 245 -12.80 12.36 -17.64
C PRO A 245 -12.98 11.93 -16.18
N PHE A 246 -12.87 10.62 -15.92
CA PHE A 246 -12.85 10.08 -14.57
C PHE A 246 -11.39 10.00 -14.07
N PRO A 247 -11.02 10.74 -13.00
CA PRO A 247 -9.65 10.80 -12.55
C PRO A 247 -9.35 9.78 -11.44
N ILE A 248 -8.16 9.19 -11.51
CA ILE A 248 -7.58 8.30 -10.49
C ILE A 248 -6.24 8.88 -10.07
N LEU A 249 -6.02 8.98 -8.76
CA LEU A 249 -4.75 9.42 -8.19
C LEU A 249 -3.90 8.22 -7.73
N LEU A 250 -2.62 8.25 -8.08
CA LEU A 250 -1.57 7.47 -7.44
C LEU A 250 -0.79 8.41 -6.52
N SER A 251 -0.54 7.99 -5.28
CA SER A 251 0.30 8.71 -4.34
C SER A 251 1.09 7.71 -3.52
N HIS A 252 2.30 8.03 -3.09
CA HIS A 252 2.99 7.16 -2.12
C HIS A 252 2.37 7.31 -0.73
N GLU A 253 2.17 8.55 -0.26
CA GLU A 253 1.49 8.81 1.01
C GLU A 253 -0.01 9.05 0.77
N PRO A 254 -0.91 8.40 1.54
CA PRO A 254 -2.34 8.64 1.42
C PRO A 254 -2.65 10.11 1.76
N PRO A 255 -3.36 10.85 0.89
CA PRO A 255 -3.70 12.23 1.18
C PRO A 255 -4.65 12.27 2.40
N PRO A 256 -4.48 13.25 3.31
CA PRO A 256 -5.41 13.42 4.42
C PRO A 256 -6.82 13.74 3.88
N PRO A 257 -7.91 13.37 4.59
CA PRO A 257 -9.27 13.57 4.11
C PRO A 257 -9.61 15.00 3.65
N HIS A 258 -8.97 15.99 4.27
CA HIS A 258 -9.15 17.42 3.99
C HIS A 258 -8.17 17.99 2.95
N SER A 259 -7.38 17.15 2.29
CA SER A 259 -6.48 17.59 1.21
C SER A 259 -7.29 18.15 0.04
N PRO A 260 -6.83 19.22 -0.65
CA PRO A 260 -7.48 19.65 -1.88
C PRO A 260 -7.53 18.54 -2.94
N LEU A 261 -6.59 17.60 -2.93
CA LEU A 261 -6.57 16.47 -3.86
C LEU A 261 -7.80 15.55 -3.71
N THR A 262 -8.29 15.31 -2.50
CA THR A 262 -9.46 14.43 -2.27
C THR A 262 -10.74 15.01 -2.86
N ALA A 263 -10.77 16.31 -3.16
CA ALA A 263 -11.89 16.95 -3.83
C ALA A 263 -11.91 16.68 -5.34
N PHE A 264 -10.75 16.54 -5.99
CA PHE A 264 -10.62 16.31 -7.43
C PHE A 264 -10.54 14.83 -7.80
N PHE A 265 -10.01 14.00 -6.90
CA PHE A 265 -9.74 12.60 -7.16
C PHE A 265 -10.68 11.72 -6.31
N PRO A 266 -11.75 11.16 -6.91
CA PRO A 266 -12.70 10.29 -6.22
C PRO A 266 -12.12 8.91 -5.90
N LEU A 267 -10.94 8.60 -6.45
CA LEU A 267 -10.26 7.34 -6.24
C LEU A 267 -8.75 7.55 -6.11
N VAL A 268 -8.18 7.03 -5.02
CA VAL A 268 -6.76 7.16 -4.70
C VAL A 268 -6.17 5.79 -4.39
N PHE A 269 -5.04 5.47 -5.02
CA PHE A 269 -4.18 4.37 -4.64
C PHE A 269 -2.99 4.92 -3.86
N ALA A 270 -2.75 4.35 -2.68
CA ALA A 270 -1.69 4.81 -1.79
C ALA A 270 -0.86 3.67 -1.16
N GLY A 271 0.40 3.98 -0.86
CA GLY A 271 1.38 3.11 -0.22
C GLY A 271 1.79 3.58 1.17
N HIS A 272 3.09 3.50 1.48
CA HIS A 272 3.82 4.09 2.62
C HIS A 272 3.51 3.53 4.02
N THR A 273 2.26 3.14 4.26
CA THR A 273 1.77 2.71 5.58
C THR A 273 2.19 1.28 5.94
N HIS A 274 2.62 0.50 4.95
CA HIS A 274 3.05 -0.91 5.09
C HIS A 274 2.05 -1.84 5.80
N GLY A 275 0.78 -1.46 5.92
CA GLY A 275 -0.17 -2.24 6.71
C GLY A 275 0.03 -2.15 8.22
N GLY A 276 0.80 -1.19 8.72
CA GLY A 276 1.30 -1.20 10.09
C GLY A 276 2.53 -2.09 10.18
N GLN A 277 3.69 -1.44 10.13
CA GLN A 277 5.07 -1.95 10.03
C GLN A 277 5.39 -3.28 10.76
N LEU A 278 4.73 -3.57 11.89
CA LEU A 278 4.78 -4.84 12.62
C LEU A 278 3.37 -5.12 13.14
N ARG A 279 2.84 -6.33 13.02
CA ARG A 279 1.59 -6.70 13.69
C ARG A 279 1.80 -7.76 14.76
N LEU A 280 1.47 -7.41 16.00
CA LEU A 280 1.60 -8.29 17.16
C LEU A 280 0.31 -9.07 17.42
N PRO A 281 0.39 -10.35 17.83
CA PRO A 281 -0.77 -11.11 18.29
C PRO A 281 -1.49 -10.40 19.44
N SER A 282 -2.80 -10.18 19.29
CA SER A 282 -3.68 -9.68 20.34
C SER A 282 -4.94 -10.53 20.42
N ARG A 283 -5.73 -10.38 21.50
CA ARG A 283 -7.02 -11.08 21.66
C ARG A 283 -8.03 -10.76 20.55
N LEU A 284 -7.81 -9.69 19.79
CA LEU A 284 -8.66 -9.22 18.69
C LEU A 284 -7.96 -9.36 17.32
N GLY A 285 -6.99 -10.27 17.20
CA GLY A 285 -6.19 -10.48 15.99
C GLY A 285 -4.86 -9.73 15.98
N LEU A 286 -4.18 -9.71 14.84
CA LEU A 286 -2.87 -9.08 14.67
C LEU A 286 -3.02 -7.54 14.60
N LYS A 287 -2.43 -6.81 15.55
CA LYS A 287 -2.52 -5.34 15.63
C LYS A 287 -1.15 -4.66 15.60
N PRO A 288 -1.02 -3.50 14.95
CA PRO A 288 0.22 -2.76 14.98
C PRO A 288 0.46 -2.09 16.34
N PRO A 289 1.72 -1.97 16.80
CA PRO A 289 2.05 -1.31 18.06
C PRO A 289 1.88 0.22 17.99
N HIS A 290 1.82 0.78 16.78
CA HIS A 290 1.62 2.21 16.53
C HIS A 290 0.68 2.42 15.33
N MET A 291 -0.27 3.35 15.47
CA MET A 291 -1.16 3.79 14.40
C MET A 291 -0.54 5.00 13.69
N PRO A 292 -0.47 5.02 12.35
CA PRO A 292 -0.09 6.22 11.61
C PRO A 292 -0.97 7.41 12.00
N ARG A 293 -0.39 8.63 11.91
CA ARG A 293 -1.02 9.88 12.37
C ARG A 293 -2.41 10.10 11.77
N ASP A 294 -2.61 9.65 10.53
CA ASP A 294 -3.83 9.86 9.77
C ASP A 294 -4.78 8.64 9.79
N GLY A 295 -4.47 7.61 10.59
CA GLY A 295 -5.36 6.47 10.83
C GLY A 295 -5.42 5.42 9.71
N TYR A 296 -4.76 5.66 8.58
CA TYR A 296 -4.64 4.69 7.49
C TYR A 296 -3.62 3.61 7.82
N LEU A 297 -4.06 2.36 7.92
CA LEU A 297 -3.20 1.20 8.05
C LEU A 297 -3.16 0.41 6.76
N ALA A 298 -4.33 -0.05 6.32
CA ALA A 298 -4.45 -1.07 5.30
C ALA A 298 -5.90 -1.33 4.93
N GLY A 299 -6.17 -1.45 3.64
CA GLY A 299 -7.51 -1.75 3.12
C GLY A 299 -8.13 -0.56 2.41
N ILE A 300 -9.44 -0.61 2.27
CA ILE A 300 -10.24 0.40 1.58
C ILE A 300 -10.76 1.38 2.64
N TYR A 301 -10.57 2.66 2.38
CA TYR A 301 -11.06 3.74 3.23
C TYR A 301 -11.94 4.65 2.41
N HIS A 302 -13.07 5.01 3.01
CA HIS A 302 -14.07 5.88 2.43
C HIS A 302 -13.97 7.26 3.06
N TRP A 303 -14.14 8.32 2.27
CA TRP A 303 -14.16 9.69 2.76
C TRP A 303 -15.32 10.47 2.15
N GLY A 304 -15.96 11.31 2.97
CA GLY A 304 -17.19 11.99 2.56
C GLY A 304 -18.37 11.01 2.45
N ASN A 305 -19.20 11.18 1.43
CA ASN A 305 -20.41 10.38 1.19
C ASN A 305 -20.17 9.15 0.29
N GLY A 306 -18.90 8.78 0.07
CA GLY A 306 -18.48 7.71 -0.84
C GLY A 306 -17.50 6.80 -0.15
#